data_AF-A0A365MW69-F1
#
_entry.id   AF-A0A365MW69-F1
#
_cell.length_a   1.000
_cell.length_b   1.000
_cell.length_c   1.000
_cell.angle_alpha   90.00
_cell.angle_beta   90.00
_cell.angle_gamma   90.00
#
_symmetry.space_group_name_H-M   'P 1'
#
loop_
_entity.id
_entity.type
_entity.pdbx_description
1 polymer ?
#
loop_
_entity_poly.entity_id
_entity_poly.type
_entity_poly.pdbx_seq_one_letter_code
_entity_poly.pdbx_strand_id
1 'polypeptide(L)'
;MKKPLLDTHMAPSSSWSTNDKPRNITITNSTGSTQSYALFADTPKVTPGILVISNNIILVLRGVASASGQAYFTLPKSPFYAVCGTSYGGESTVETTVEVLDSRPVEVGHKADDQTLVAGTTLELVIKRGTPNFANRPDIVPTGHEGCFCIRTSRDFVVGISLFKKLSRYFGPFATFRPAPGAEYQIQPLNRFYLAVGDYDVRSPAPKGLETRSCLIDFNVLELNNVQVRHTETGRLFVKSDFNED
;
A
#
# COMPACT_ATOMS: atom_id res chain seq x y z
N MET A 1 -47.65 19.63 20.69
CA MET A 1 -46.56 19.22 21.61
C MET A 1 -45.62 18.30 20.85
N LYS A 2 -44.42 18.78 20.50
CA LYS A 2 -43.37 18.02 19.81
C LYS A 2 -42.60 17.21 20.86
N LYS A 3 -42.54 15.88 20.70
CA LYS A 3 -41.57 15.04 21.41
C LYS A 3 -40.25 15.06 20.61
N PRO A 4 -39.08 15.25 21.23
CA PRO A 4 -37.81 15.08 20.54
C PRO A 4 -37.48 13.58 20.47
N LEU A 5 -37.08 13.10 19.29
CA LEU A 5 -36.40 11.83 19.13
C LEU A 5 -34.98 11.98 19.69
N LEU A 6 -34.62 11.15 20.66
CA LEU A 6 -33.22 10.92 21.02
C LEU A 6 -32.60 10.05 19.92
N ASP A 7 -31.72 10.65 19.13
CA ASP A 7 -30.74 9.92 18.33
C ASP A 7 -29.68 9.33 19.26
N THR A 8 -29.67 8.01 19.42
CA THR A 8 -28.53 7.28 19.98
C THR A 8 -27.98 6.32 18.92
N HIS A 9 -27.24 6.87 17.96
CA HIS A 9 -26.20 6.14 17.25
C HIS A 9 -24.85 6.63 17.76
N MET A 10 -24.41 6.08 18.89
CA MET A 10 -22.98 6.11 19.20
C MET A 10 -22.29 5.17 18.22
N ALA A 11 -21.61 5.74 17.23
CA ALA A 11 -20.59 5.02 16.49
C ALA A 11 -19.54 4.52 17.49
N PRO A 12 -19.05 3.27 17.39
CA PRO A 12 -17.95 2.84 18.22
C PRO A 12 -16.77 3.77 17.97
N SER A 13 -16.33 4.42 19.04
CA SER A 13 -15.16 5.29 19.07
C SER A 13 -13.95 4.44 18.70
N SER A 14 -13.46 4.60 17.48
CA SER A 14 -12.19 4.05 17.06
C SER A 14 -11.09 4.80 17.81
N SER A 15 -10.61 4.22 18.92
CA SER A 15 -9.44 4.72 19.65
C SER A 15 -8.18 4.38 18.85
N TRP A 16 -8.02 5.03 17.71
CA TRP A 16 -6.73 5.05 17.03
C TRP A 16 -5.83 6.02 17.78
N SER A 17 -4.64 5.55 18.17
CA SER A 17 -3.59 6.48 18.56
C SER A 17 -3.33 7.40 17.35
N THR A 18 -3.73 8.67 17.46
CA THR A 18 -3.38 9.75 16.53
C THR A 18 -1.88 10.06 16.49
N ASN A 19 -1.05 9.19 17.08
CA ASN A 19 0.37 9.37 17.34
C ASN A 19 1.30 8.55 16.45
N ASP A 20 0.80 7.73 15.52
CA ASP A 20 1.70 6.98 14.65
C ASP A 20 2.19 7.89 13.50
N LYS A 21 3.33 8.55 13.74
CA LYS A 21 3.93 9.51 12.81
C LYS A 21 4.11 8.86 11.42
N PRO A 22 3.86 9.59 10.33
CA PRO A 22 4.04 9.06 8.98
C PRO A 22 5.50 8.67 8.75
N ARG A 23 5.71 7.76 7.80
CA ARG A 23 7.04 7.42 7.29
C ARG A 23 7.46 8.47 6.27
N ASN A 24 8.65 9.02 6.41
CA ASN A 24 9.23 9.96 5.46
C ASN A 24 10.48 9.39 4.82
N ILE A 25 10.62 9.58 3.51
CA ILE A 25 11.83 9.28 2.75
C ILE A 25 12.28 10.59 2.11
N THR A 26 13.40 11.12 2.57
CA THR A 26 14.02 12.32 2.01
C THR A 26 15.13 11.91 1.06
N ILE A 27 15.06 12.37 -0.19
CA ILE A 27 16.04 12.09 -1.22
C ILE A 27 16.85 13.36 -1.47
N THR A 28 18.18 13.24 -1.44
CA THR A 28 19.09 14.29 -1.90
C THR A 28 19.71 13.87 -3.22
N ASN A 29 19.44 14.63 -4.28
CA ASN A 29 20.01 14.42 -5.60
C ASN A 29 21.36 15.12 -5.71
N SER A 30 22.44 14.38 -5.52
CA SER A 30 23.80 14.86 -5.76
C SER A 30 24.32 14.48 -7.15
N THR A 31 23.47 14.04 -8.09
CA THR A 31 23.94 13.80 -9.46
C THR A 31 24.17 15.11 -10.20
N GLY A 32 24.94 15.04 -11.29
CA GLY A 32 25.12 16.16 -12.22
C GLY A 32 23.90 16.46 -13.11
N SER A 33 22.75 15.81 -12.88
CA SER A 33 21.56 15.90 -13.73
C SER A 33 20.26 15.93 -12.92
N THR A 34 19.21 16.49 -13.51
CA THR A 34 17.85 16.40 -12.95
C THR A 34 17.39 14.95 -12.98
N GLN A 35 16.71 14.50 -11.92
CA GLN A 35 16.29 13.11 -11.77
C GLN A 35 14.79 12.96 -11.47
N SER A 36 14.29 11.76 -11.78
CA SER A 36 12.97 11.29 -11.40
C SER A 36 13.11 10.02 -10.56
N TYR A 37 12.20 9.85 -9.61
CA TYR A 37 12.21 8.72 -8.68
C TYR A 37 10.83 8.09 -8.60
N ALA A 38 10.80 6.76 -8.48
CA ALA A 38 9.59 6.01 -8.26
C ALA A 38 9.72 5.15 -7.00
N LEU A 39 8.63 5.09 -6.24
CA LEU A 39 8.52 4.30 -5.03
C LEU A 39 7.53 3.15 -5.25
N PHE A 40 7.93 1.93 -4.93
CA PHE A 40 7.07 0.77 -4.92
C PHE A 40 7.34 -0.09 -3.68
N ALA A 41 6.34 -0.88 -3.27
CA ALA A 41 6.48 -1.76 -2.11
C ALA A 41 7.07 -3.12 -2.51
N ASP A 42 7.68 -3.79 -1.54
CA ASP A 42 7.99 -5.21 -1.67
C ASP A 42 6.72 -6.05 -1.78
N THR A 43 6.83 -7.23 -2.39
CA THR A 43 5.67 -8.10 -2.62
C THR A 43 5.09 -8.55 -1.28
N PRO A 44 3.78 -8.31 -1.02
CA PRO A 44 3.15 -8.79 0.20
C PRO A 44 3.18 -10.31 0.26
N LYS A 45 3.27 -10.88 1.46
CA LYS A 45 3.11 -12.33 1.62
C LYS A 45 1.62 -12.67 1.61
N VAL A 46 1.23 -13.59 0.73
CA VAL A 46 -0.15 -14.05 0.57
C VAL A 46 -0.19 -15.56 0.80
N THR A 47 -1.08 -16.02 1.67
CA THR A 47 -1.26 -17.44 2.00
C THR A 47 -2.74 -17.83 1.83
N PRO A 48 -3.09 -18.85 1.03
CA PRO A 48 -2.19 -19.65 0.20
C PRO A 48 -1.53 -18.80 -0.90
N GLY A 49 -0.37 -19.27 -1.39
CA GLY A 49 0.44 -18.53 -2.35
C GLY A 49 -0.31 -18.23 -3.66
N ILE A 50 -0.05 -17.05 -4.21
CA ILE A 50 -0.57 -16.63 -5.53
C ILE A 50 0.56 -16.67 -6.55
N LEU A 51 0.29 -17.24 -7.73
CA LEU A 51 1.28 -17.39 -8.80
C LEU A 51 1.81 -16.05 -9.33
N VAL A 52 0.94 -15.06 -9.46
CA VAL A 52 1.28 -13.75 -10.03
C VAL A 52 0.72 -12.64 -9.15
N ILE A 53 1.63 -11.93 -8.47
CA ILE A 53 1.35 -10.69 -7.76
C ILE A 53 2.03 -9.56 -8.52
N SER A 54 1.24 -8.58 -8.96
CA SER A 54 1.73 -7.37 -9.63
C SER A 54 2.02 -6.30 -8.58
N ASN A 55 3.28 -6.07 -8.26
CA ASN A 55 3.68 -4.88 -7.51
C ASN A 55 3.52 -3.65 -8.40
N ASN A 56 3.02 -2.55 -7.88
CA ASN A 56 2.76 -1.35 -8.67
C ASN A 56 3.60 -0.19 -8.17
N ILE A 57 3.89 0.76 -9.07
CA ILE A 57 4.45 2.05 -8.71
C ILE A 57 3.41 2.82 -7.89
N ILE A 58 3.78 3.17 -6.66
CA ILE A 58 2.88 3.79 -5.67
C ILE A 58 2.91 5.30 -5.83
N LEU A 59 4.11 5.88 -5.86
CA LEU A 59 4.37 7.32 -5.93
C LEU A 59 5.52 7.60 -6.90
N VAL A 60 5.50 8.77 -7.51
CA VAL A 60 6.61 9.27 -8.34
C VAL A 60 6.93 10.72 -8.00
N LEU A 61 8.22 11.05 -8.08
CA LEU A 61 8.74 12.41 -8.00
C LEU A 61 9.49 12.69 -9.31
N ARG A 62 9.26 13.87 -9.89
CA ARG A 62 9.81 14.24 -11.20
C ARG A 62 10.52 15.57 -11.08
N GLY A 63 11.58 15.75 -11.86
CA GLY A 63 12.25 17.04 -11.96
C GLY A 63 13.03 17.45 -10.72
N VAL A 64 13.56 16.49 -9.95
CA VAL A 64 14.39 16.80 -8.78
C VAL A 64 15.71 17.38 -9.25
N ALA A 65 15.97 18.65 -8.93
CA ALA A 65 17.13 19.40 -9.42
C ALA A 65 18.46 18.69 -9.15
N SER A 66 19.45 18.93 -10.01
CA SER A 66 20.81 18.40 -9.86
C SER A 66 21.57 19.03 -8.69
N ALA A 67 22.71 18.41 -8.34
CA ALA A 67 23.70 18.83 -7.34
C ALA A 67 23.23 18.86 -5.87
N SER A 68 22.05 19.41 -5.58
CA SER A 68 21.54 19.53 -4.20
C SER A 68 20.02 19.48 -4.08
N GLY A 69 19.29 19.14 -5.15
CA GLY A 69 17.84 19.06 -5.13
C GLY A 69 17.34 18.04 -4.10
N GLN A 70 16.35 18.44 -3.31
CA GLN A 70 15.70 17.56 -2.33
C GLN A 70 14.28 17.21 -2.75
N ALA A 71 13.87 15.98 -2.43
CA ALA A 71 12.53 15.49 -2.69
C ALA A 71 12.05 14.58 -1.56
N TYR A 72 10.74 14.47 -1.38
CA TYR A 72 10.15 13.85 -0.19
C TYR A 72 9.02 12.91 -0.57
N PHE A 73 9.05 11.67 -0.06
CA PHE A 73 7.87 10.83 0.04
C PHE A 73 7.39 10.82 1.49
N THR A 74 6.08 11.02 1.68
CA THR A 74 5.42 10.88 2.98
C THR A 74 4.35 9.80 2.85
N LEU A 75 4.47 8.74 3.64
CA LEU A 75 3.59 7.58 3.63
C LEU A 75 2.86 7.46 4.97
N PRO A 76 1.54 7.27 4.99
CA PRO A 76 0.87 6.89 6.23
C PRO A 76 1.38 5.51 6.67
N LYS A 77 1.39 5.27 7.99
CA LYS A 77 1.68 3.94 8.55
C LYS A 77 0.46 3.04 8.58
N SER A 78 -0.68 3.64 8.90
CA SER A 78 -1.98 3.03 9.05
C SER A 78 -3.08 4.07 8.73
N PRO A 79 -4.31 3.62 8.49
CA PRO A 79 -4.69 2.24 8.23
C PRO A 79 -4.20 1.75 6.85
N PHE A 80 -4.04 0.44 6.69
CA PHE A 80 -3.97 -0.16 5.37
C PHE A 80 -5.37 -0.22 4.76
N TYR A 81 -5.44 -0.34 3.45
CA TYR A 81 -6.67 -0.53 2.71
C TYR A 81 -6.58 -1.76 1.83
N ALA A 82 -7.57 -2.64 1.94
CA ALA A 82 -7.85 -3.60 0.90
C ALA A 82 -8.60 -2.90 -0.23
N VAL A 83 -8.25 -3.20 -1.48
CA VAL A 83 -8.93 -2.72 -2.68
C VAL A 83 -9.40 -3.90 -3.50
N CYS A 84 -10.58 -3.79 -4.11
CA CYS A 84 -11.05 -4.78 -5.07
C CYS A 84 -11.73 -4.09 -6.24
N GLY A 85 -11.71 -4.74 -7.40
CA GLY A 85 -12.42 -4.19 -8.54
C GLY A 85 -12.21 -4.95 -9.84
N THR A 86 -12.67 -4.30 -10.90
CA THR A 86 -12.52 -4.74 -12.29
C THR A 86 -11.79 -3.68 -13.07
N SER A 87 -10.81 -4.10 -13.87
CA SER A 87 -10.14 -3.28 -14.88
C SER A 87 -10.54 -3.76 -16.27
N TYR A 88 -10.97 -2.84 -17.13
CA TYR A 88 -11.27 -3.09 -18.55
C TYR A 88 -10.43 -2.17 -19.43
N GLY A 89 -9.98 -2.67 -20.58
CA GLY A 89 -9.09 -1.94 -21.50
C GLY A 89 -7.60 -2.28 -21.29
N GLY A 90 -6.81 -2.13 -22.35
CA GLY A 90 -5.38 -2.47 -22.40
C GLY A 90 -4.96 -3.49 -23.47
N GLU A 91 -5.90 -4.16 -24.15
CA GLU A 91 -5.58 -5.19 -25.17
C GLU A 91 -5.58 -4.70 -26.62
N SER A 92 -5.85 -3.41 -26.89
CA SER A 92 -5.75 -2.84 -28.25
C SER A 92 -5.48 -1.36 -28.17
N THR A 93 -4.34 -0.90 -28.73
CA THR A 93 -3.94 0.42 -29.29
C THR A 93 -4.46 1.74 -28.69
N VAL A 94 -5.24 1.69 -27.62
CA VAL A 94 -5.90 2.79 -26.94
C VAL A 94 -5.63 2.55 -25.46
N GLU A 95 -4.80 3.41 -24.87
CA GLU A 95 -4.32 3.37 -23.48
C GLU A 95 -5.41 3.65 -22.43
N THR A 96 -6.69 3.49 -22.78
CA THR A 96 -7.80 3.75 -21.86
C THR A 96 -8.03 2.54 -20.98
N THR A 97 -7.61 2.66 -19.72
CA THR A 97 -7.98 1.71 -18.66
C THR A 97 -9.16 2.28 -17.86
N VAL A 98 -10.27 1.55 -17.82
CA VAL A 98 -11.43 1.87 -16.99
C VAL A 98 -11.46 0.94 -15.79
N GLU A 99 -11.55 1.51 -14.59
CA GLU A 99 -11.58 0.74 -13.35
C GLU A 99 -12.78 1.13 -12.49
N VAL A 100 -13.40 0.12 -11.89
CA VAL A 100 -14.41 0.30 -10.85
C VAL A 100 -13.88 -0.37 -9.59
N LEU A 101 -13.69 0.42 -8.54
CA LEU A 101 -12.98 0.01 -7.34
C LEU A 101 -13.85 0.22 -6.09
N ASP A 102 -13.81 -0.74 -5.18
CA ASP A 102 -14.21 -0.58 -3.78
C ASP A 102 -12.95 -0.69 -2.88
N SER A 103 -13.01 -0.06 -1.71
CA SER A 103 -11.89 -0.02 -0.77
C SER A 103 -12.40 -0.05 0.67
N ARG A 104 -11.71 -0.80 1.53
CA ARG A 104 -12.01 -0.89 2.95
C ARG A 104 -10.75 -0.79 3.80
N PRO A 105 -10.76 -0.03 4.90
CA PRO A 105 -9.65 -0.06 5.84
C PRO A 105 -9.54 -1.47 6.42
N VAL A 106 -8.30 -1.91 6.64
CA VAL A 106 -8.00 -3.21 7.26
C VAL A 106 -6.96 -3.04 8.35
N GLU A 107 -7.11 -3.86 9.37
CA GLU A 107 -6.19 -4.03 10.47
C GLU A 107 -5.51 -5.39 10.32
N VAL A 108 -4.21 -5.41 10.54
CA VAL A 108 -3.47 -6.68 10.62
C VAL A 108 -3.58 -7.24 12.02
N GLY A 109 -3.59 -8.58 12.14
CA GLY A 109 -3.56 -9.23 13.43
C GLY A 109 -2.29 -8.87 14.19
N HIS A 110 -2.37 -8.82 15.51
CA HIS A 110 -1.26 -8.47 16.38
C HIS A 110 -1.42 -9.13 17.74
N LYS A 111 -0.34 -9.17 18.52
CA LYS A 111 -0.43 -9.55 19.93
C LYS A 111 -0.71 -8.30 20.77
N ALA A 112 -1.69 -8.38 21.64
CA ALA A 112 -1.90 -7.38 22.68
C ALA A 112 -0.79 -7.47 23.75
N ASP A 113 -0.77 -6.53 24.69
CA ASP A 113 0.26 -6.44 25.74
C ASP A 113 0.34 -7.72 26.60
N ASP A 114 -0.79 -8.42 26.77
CA ASP A 114 -0.93 -9.69 27.47
C ASP A 114 -0.52 -10.92 26.63
N GLN A 115 0.06 -10.71 25.44
CA GLN A 115 0.40 -11.72 24.44
C GLN A 115 -0.80 -12.42 23.78
N THR A 116 -2.03 -12.02 24.08
CA THR A 116 -3.22 -12.56 23.41
C THR A 116 -3.24 -12.12 21.95
N LEU A 117 -3.50 -13.05 21.05
CA LEU A 117 -3.65 -12.75 19.62
C LEU A 117 -4.97 -12.03 19.37
N VAL A 118 -4.89 -10.80 18.88
CA VAL A 118 -5.99 -10.05 18.30
C VAL A 118 -6.00 -10.31 16.80
N ALA A 119 -7.08 -10.91 16.30
CA ALA A 119 -7.19 -11.25 14.89
C ALA A 119 -7.35 -10.00 14.01
N GLY A 120 -6.69 -10.00 12.85
CA GLY A 120 -6.83 -8.94 11.84
C GLY A 120 -8.18 -8.98 11.14
N THR A 121 -8.53 -7.87 10.49
CA THR A 121 -9.79 -7.69 9.77
C THR A 121 -10.02 -8.82 8.76
N THR A 122 -11.25 -9.32 8.68
CA THR A 122 -11.69 -10.20 7.59
C THR A 122 -12.66 -9.44 6.70
N LEU A 123 -12.40 -9.48 5.39
CA LEU A 123 -13.28 -8.93 4.37
C LEU A 123 -13.79 -10.06 3.48
N GLU A 124 -15.04 -9.93 3.04
CA GLU A 124 -15.63 -10.86 2.10
C GLU A 124 -15.97 -10.15 0.80
N LEU A 125 -15.47 -10.69 -0.30
CA LEU A 125 -15.69 -10.16 -1.64
C LEU A 125 -17.02 -10.68 -2.18
N VAL A 126 -17.92 -9.76 -2.50
CA VAL A 126 -19.22 -10.05 -3.12
C VAL A 126 -19.36 -9.33 -4.45
N ILE A 127 -20.16 -9.90 -5.34
CA ILE A 127 -20.51 -9.26 -6.61
C ILE A 127 -21.82 -8.54 -6.42
N LYS A 128 -21.83 -7.23 -6.68
CA LYS A 128 -23.05 -6.44 -6.78
C LYS A 128 -23.14 -5.84 -8.17
N ARG A 129 -24.16 -6.25 -8.93
CA ARG A 129 -24.43 -5.77 -10.30
C ARG A 129 -23.22 -5.90 -11.25
N GLY A 130 -22.48 -7.02 -11.15
CA GLY A 130 -21.30 -7.29 -11.99
C GLY A 130 -19.99 -6.69 -11.47
N THR A 131 -20.03 -5.88 -10.41
CA THR A 131 -18.83 -5.26 -9.83
C THR A 131 -18.44 -5.92 -8.50
N PRO A 132 -17.15 -6.20 -8.27
CA PRO A 132 -16.63 -6.65 -6.98
C PRO A 132 -16.73 -5.54 -5.94
N ASN A 133 -17.27 -5.87 -4.78
CA ASN A 133 -17.35 -4.99 -3.63
C ASN A 133 -17.04 -5.79 -2.38
N PHE A 134 -16.59 -5.12 -1.32
CA PHE A 134 -16.54 -5.74 -0.01
C PHE A 134 -17.93 -5.76 0.62
N ALA A 135 -18.32 -6.91 1.17
CA ALA A 135 -19.55 -7.05 1.91
C ALA A 135 -19.54 -6.11 3.11
N ASN A 136 -20.66 -5.42 3.34
CA ASN A 136 -20.84 -4.54 4.48
C ASN A 136 -21.81 -5.22 5.46
N ARG A 137 -21.31 -6.21 6.19
CA ARG A 137 -22.11 -6.97 7.16
C ARG A 137 -21.41 -7.00 8.53
N PRO A 138 -22.15 -6.82 9.63
CA PRO A 138 -21.58 -6.76 10.98
C PRO A 138 -21.17 -8.13 11.55
N ASP A 139 -21.59 -9.23 10.94
CA ASP A 139 -21.37 -10.61 11.38
C ASP A 139 -20.05 -11.23 10.88
N ILE A 140 -19.25 -10.49 10.11
CA ILE A 140 -17.96 -10.99 9.62
C ILE A 140 -16.94 -10.98 10.77
N VAL A 141 -16.65 -12.16 11.29
CA VAL A 141 -15.68 -12.35 12.38
C VAL A 141 -14.26 -12.16 11.84
N PRO A 142 -13.42 -11.33 12.49
CA PRO A 142 -11.99 -11.20 12.18
C PRO A 142 -11.24 -12.54 12.33
N THR A 143 -10.45 -12.90 11.33
CA THR A 143 -9.66 -14.15 11.24
C THR A 143 -8.25 -13.92 10.67
N GLY A 144 -7.83 -12.65 10.54
CA GLY A 144 -6.46 -12.33 10.13
C GLY A 144 -5.44 -12.85 11.15
N HIS A 145 -4.44 -13.59 10.69
CA HIS A 145 -3.33 -14.04 11.54
C HIS A 145 -2.46 -12.85 11.99
N GLU A 146 -1.51 -13.09 12.89
CA GLU A 146 -0.50 -12.09 13.26
C GLU A 146 0.22 -11.53 12.02
N GLY A 147 0.23 -10.20 11.88
CA GLY A 147 0.76 -9.48 10.72
C GLY A 147 -0.14 -9.51 9.47
N CYS A 148 -1.27 -10.21 9.51
CA CYS A 148 -2.14 -10.43 8.35
C CYS A 148 -3.54 -9.83 8.54
N PHE A 149 -4.16 -9.44 7.44
CA PHE A 149 -5.62 -9.36 7.34
C PHE A 149 -6.11 -10.45 6.39
N CYS A 150 -7.40 -10.74 6.40
CA CYS A 150 -8.00 -11.84 5.66
C CYS A 150 -8.97 -11.34 4.57
N ILE A 151 -8.90 -11.95 3.37
CA ILE A 151 -9.91 -11.76 2.31
C ILE A 151 -10.48 -13.12 1.92
N ARG A 152 -11.81 -13.24 1.97
CA ARG A 152 -12.57 -14.36 1.40
C ARG A 152 -13.14 -13.97 0.05
N THR A 153 -12.95 -14.81 -0.95
CA THR A 153 -13.32 -14.51 -2.33
C THR A 153 -14.50 -15.36 -2.79
N SER A 154 -15.31 -14.83 -3.70
CA SER A 154 -16.45 -15.57 -4.27
C SER A 154 -16.22 -15.95 -5.74
N ARG A 155 -15.62 -15.07 -6.56
CA ARG A 155 -15.25 -15.33 -7.97
C ARG A 155 -13.96 -14.59 -8.37
N ASP A 156 -13.54 -14.79 -9.62
CA ASP A 156 -12.33 -14.22 -10.23
C ASP A 156 -12.41 -12.70 -10.40
N PHE A 157 -11.58 -11.94 -9.69
CA PHE A 157 -11.47 -10.48 -9.79
C PHE A 157 -10.06 -9.99 -9.46
N VAL A 158 -9.83 -8.69 -9.45
CA VAL A 158 -8.57 -8.13 -8.95
C VAL A 158 -8.77 -7.69 -7.51
N VAL A 159 -7.87 -8.12 -6.64
CA VAL A 159 -7.74 -7.69 -5.25
C VAL A 159 -6.37 -7.05 -5.08
N GLY A 160 -6.25 -6.09 -4.18
CA GLY A 160 -4.98 -5.45 -3.88
C GLY A 160 -4.92 -4.84 -2.48
N ILE A 161 -3.76 -4.29 -2.20
CA ILE A 161 -3.42 -3.64 -0.93
C ILE A 161 -2.98 -2.21 -1.23
N SER A 162 -3.33 -1.26 -0.38
CA SER A 162 -2.98 0.15 -0.55
C SER A 162 -2.75 0.83 0.80
N LEU A 163 -1.97 1.90 0.80
CA LEU A 163 -1.91 2.87 1.91
C LEU A 163 -2.96 3.98 1.79
N PHE A 164 -3.65 4.06 0.65
CA PHE A 164 -4.56 5.13 0.32
C PHE A 164 -5.98 4.60 0.21
N LYS A 165 -6.90 5.29 0.88
CA LYS A 165 -8.34 5.04 0.81
C LYS A 165 -8.87 5.12 -0.62
N LYS A 166 -8.37 6.07 -1.40
CA LYS A 166 -8.76 6.26 -2.80
C LYS A 166 -7.51 6.21 -3.66
N LEU A 167 -7.53 5.35 -4.66
CA LEU A 167 -6.53 5.37 -5.72
C LEU A 167 -6.82 6.53 -6.67
N SER A 168 -5.77 7.10 -7.24
CA SER A 168 -5.88 8.16 -8.23
C SER A 168 -4.67 8.11 -9.18
N ARG A 169 -4.65 8.97 -10.20
CA ARG A 169 -3.48 9.10 -11.08
C ARG A 169 -2.16 9.46 -10.36
N TYR A 170 -2.23 9.87 -9.09
CA TYR A 170 -1.08 10.25 -8.28
C TYR A 170 -0.69 9.21 -7.23
N PHE A 171 -1.56 8.24 -6.93
CA PHE A 171 -1.38 7.28 -5.84
C PHE A 171 -1.81 5.88 -6.28
N GLY A 172 -0.86 4.94 -6.33
CA GLY A 172 -1.07 3.54 -6.70
C GLY A 172 -1.26 2.60 -5.51
N PRO A 173 -1.83 1.40 -5.75
CA PRO A 173 -1.81 0.32 -4.75
C PRO A 173 -0.39 -0.23 -4.61
N PHE A 174 -0.11 -0.94 -3.52
CA PHE A 174 1.15 -1.66 -3.32
C PHE A 174 1.28 -2.79 -4.33
N ALA A 175 0.29 -3.66 -4.30
CA ALA A 175 0.26 -4.87 -5.09
C ALA A 175 -1.18 -5.24 -5.41
N THR A 176 -1.36 -5.87 -6.56
CA THR A 176 -2.63 -6.41 -7.03
C THR A 176 -2.43 -7.83 -7.51
N PHE A 177 -3.45 -8.67 -7.35
CA PHE A 177 -3.43 -10.04 -7.81
C PHE A 177 -4.84 -10.54 -8.09
N ARG A 178 -4.93 -11.66 -8.82
CA ARG A 178 -6.19 -12.34 -9.10
C ARG A 178 -6.32 -13.55 -8.18
N PRO A 179 -7.23 -13.54 -7.20
CA PRO A 179 -7.45 -14.70 -6.35
C PRO A 179 -8.28 -15.76 -7.08
N ALA A 180 -8.09 -17.01 -6.69
CA ALA A 180 -9.02 -18.09 -7.04
C ALA A 180 -10.42 -17.83 -6.42
N PRO A 181 -11.50 -18.31 -7.07
CA PRO A 181 -12.86 -18.26 -6.52
C PRO A 181 -13.00 -19.08 -5.23
N GLY A 182 -13.83 -18.64 -4.30
CA GLY A 182 -14.20 -19.43 -3.11
C GLY A 182 -13.05 -19.66 -2.13
N ALA A 183 -11.99 -18.87 -2.19
CA ALA A 183 -10.78 -19.07 -1.42
C ALA A 183 -10.63 -18.03 -0.29
N GLU A 184 -9.87 -18.38 0.73
CA GLU A 184 -9.50 -17.48 1.83
C GLU A 184 -8.01 -17.18 1.76
N TYR A 185 -7.64 -15.89 1.85
CA TYR A 185 -6.27 -15.42 1.79
C TYR A 185 -5.89 -14.61 3.02
N GLN A 186 -4.81 -15.02 3.68
CA GLN A 186 -4.09 -14.26 4.67
C GLN A 186 -3.05 -13.38 3.96
N ILE A 187 -3.14 -12.08 4.16
CA ILE A 187 -2.35 -11.09 3.43
C ILE A 187 -1.55 -10.27 4.44
N GLN A 188 -0.23 -10.37 4.35
CA GLN A 188 0.72 -9.60 5.16
C GLN A 188 1.36 -8.49 4.31
N PRO A 189 0.99 -7.21 4.55
CA PRO A 189 1.74 -6.08 4.04
C PRO A 189 3.15 -6.08 4.62
N LEU A 190 4.14 -5.70 3.82
CA LEU A 190 5.53 -5.55 4.27
C LEU A 190 5.85 -4.06 4.42
N ASN A 191 6.59 -3.72 5.49
CA ASN A 191 7.07 -2.36 5.74
C ASN A 191 8.39 -2.09 4.99
N ARG A 192 8.44 -2.53 3.73
CA ARG A 192 9.63 -2.63 2.91
C ARG A 192 9.35 -2.04 1.54
N PHE A 193 10.16 -1.07 1.13
CA PHE A 193 9.96 -0.29 -0.08
C PHE A 193 11.22 -0.24 -0.91
N TYR A 194 11.07 -0.02 -2.20
CA TYR A 194 12.14 0.16 -3.14
C TYR A 194 12.04 1.53 -3.80
N LEU A 195 13.15 2.24 -3.81
CA LEU A 195 13.31 3.52 -4.51
C LEU A 195 14.09 3.29 -5.81
N ALA A 196 13.40 3.47 -6.94
CA ALA A 196 13.99 3.40 -8.27
C ALA A 196 14.29 4.79 -8.81
N VAL A 197 15.36 4.89 -9.61
CA VAL A 197 15.64 6.08 -10.44
C VAL A 197 15.04 5.83 -11.82
N GLY A 198 14.23 6.78 -12.30
CA GLY A 198 13.66 6.71 -13.65
C GLY A 198 12.31 7.38 -13.77
N ASP A 199 11.85 7.44 -15.01
CA ASP A 199 10.52 7.92 -15.37
C ASP A 199 9.56 6.73 -15.40
N TYR A 200 8.61 6.72 -14.47
CA TYR A 200 7.61 5.67 -14.34
C TYR A 200 6.22 6.28 -14.18
N ASP A 201 5.21 5.53 -14.58
CA ASP A 201 3.82 5.91 -14.38
C ASP A 201 3.30 5.35 -13.06
N VAL A 202 2.65 6.20 -12.28
CA VAL A 202 1.95 5.75 -11.07
C VAL A 202 0.90 4.72 -11.47
N ARG A 203 0.71 3.70 -10.63
CA ARG A 203 -0.21 2.56 -10.84
C ARG A 203 0.21 1.58 -11.92
N SER A 204 1.28 1.84 -12.67
CA SER A 204 1.83 0.84 -13.58
C SER A 204 2.48 -0.30 -12.80
N PRO A 205 2.45 -1.55 -13.32
CA PRO A 205 3.24 -2.63 -12.77
C PRO A 205 4.72 -2.28 -12.74
N ALA A 206 5.38 -2.53 -11.61
CA ALA A 206 6.83 -2.41 -11.52
C ALA A 206 7.46 -3.42 -12.51
N PRO A 207 8.38 -2.99 -13.39
CA PRO A 207 9.07 -3.89 -14.30
C PRO A 207 9.78 -5.02 -13.55
N LYS A 208 9.76 -6.22 -14.13
CA LYS A 208 10.42 -7.40 -13.54
C LYS A 208 11.90 -7.12 -13.28
N GLY A 209 12.38 -7.43 -12.08
CA GLY A 209 13.78 -7.24 -11.68
C GLY A 209 14.14 -5.80 -11.30
N LEU A 210 13.18 -4.87 -11.25
CA LEU A 210 13.43 -3.49 -10.84
C LEU A 210 13.99 -3.42 -9.40
N GLU A 211 13.55 -4.32 -8.52
CA GLU A 211 14.02 -4.45 -7.14
C GLU A 211 15.55 -4.62 -7.05
N THR A 212 16.16 -5.35 -8.00
CA THR A 212 17.62 -5.59 -8.03
C THR A 212 18.45 -4.36 -8.39
N ARG A 213 17.80 -3.32 -8.94
CA ARG A 213 18.42 -2.06 -9.38
C ARG A 213 17.92 -0.86 -8.58
N SER A 214 17.15 -1.10 -7.53
CA SER A 214 16.53 -0.08 -6.68
C SER A 214 17.20 -0.05 -5.30
N CYS A 215 17.07 1.09 -4.62
CA CYS A 215 17.49 1.20 -3.24
C CYS A 215 16.43 0.62 -2.31
N LEU A 216 16.81 -0.36 -1.50
CA LEU A 216 15.93 -0.94 -0.51
C LEU A 216 15.81 -0.03 0.72
N ILE A 217 14.59 0.22 1.16
CA ILE A 217 14.24 0.94 2.38
C ILE A 217 13.36 0.02 3.22
N ASP A 218 13.95 -0.59 4.25
CA ASP A 218 13.24 -1.46 5.18
C ASP A 218 13.08 -0.76 6.52
N PHE A 219 11.87 -0.25 6.77
CA PHE A 219 11.57 0.51 7.98
C PHE A 219 11.54 -0.36 9.24
N ASN A 220 11.40 -1.69 9.11
CA ASN A 220 11.48 -2.59 10.25
C ASN A 220 12.93 -2.82 10.66
N VAL A 221 13.85 -2.95 9.69
CA VAL A 221 15.28 -3.11 9.97
C VAL A 221 15.93 -1.80 10.40
N LEU A 222 15.50 -0.67 9.82
CA LEU A 222 16.06 0.64 10.13
C LEU A 222 15.55 1.19 11.48
N GLU A 223 14.40 0.74 11.97
CA GLU A 223 13.75 1.24 13.19
C GLU A 223 13.54 2.78 13.22
N LEU A 224 13.48 3.41 12.05
CA LEU A 224 13.35 4.86 11.89
C LEU A 224 12.05 5.20 11.16
N ASN A 225 11.40 6.33 11.51
CA ASN A 225 10.26 6.85 10.73
C ASN A 225 10.70 7.79 9.61
N ASN A 226 11.91 8.33 9.69
CA ASN A 226 12.45 9.27 8.72
C ASN A 226 13.74 8.65 8.17
N VAL A 227 13.78 8.42 6.86
CA VAL A 227 14.92 7.82 6.17
C VAL A 227 15.48 8.84 5.20
N GLN A 228 16.79 9.05 5.24
CA GLN A 228 17.48 9.86 4.23
C GLN A 228 18.13 8.96 3.19
N VAL A 229 18.02 9.34 1.91
CA VAL A 229 18.61 8.65 0.78
C VAL A 229 19.43 9.63 -0.03
N ARG A 230 20.69 9.30 -0.31
CA ARG A 230 21.57 10.10 -1.17
C ARG A 230 21.70 9.43 -2.54
N HIS A 231 21.39 10.17 -3.60
CA HIS A 231 21.73 9.79 -4.97
C HIS A 231 23.09 10.41 -5.31
N THR A 232 24.12 9.59 -5.33
CA THR A 232 25.51 10.02 -5.49
C THR A 232 25.83 10.40 -6.92
N GLU A 233 26.92 11.16 -7.11
CA GLU A 233 27.47 11.53 -8.41
C GLU A 233 27.75 10.32 -9.32
N THR A 234 28.01 9.14 -8.73
CA THR A 234 28.21 7.88 -9.46
C THR A 234 26.93 7.19 -9.94
N GLY A 235 25.76 7.80 -9.71
CA GLY A 235 24.45 7.25 -10.08
C GLY A 235 23.91 6.18 -9.12
N ARG A 236 24.51 6.02 -7.94
CA ARG A 236 24.08 5.05 -6.92
C ARG A 236 23.24 5.72 -5.84
N LEU A 237 22.21 5.01 -5.38
CA LEU A 237 21.38 5.37 -4.23
C LEU A 237 21.88 4.68 -2.96
N PHE A 238 21.96 5.43 -1.86
CA PHE A 238 22.33 4.89 -0.54
C PHE A 238 21.42 5.45 0.55
N VAL A 239 20.94 4.57 1.42
CA VAL A 239 20.30 4.97 2.68
C VAL A 239 21.38 5.50 3.62
N LYS A 240 21.20 6.72 4.15
CA LYS A 240 21.99 7.23 5.27
C LYS A 240 21.34 6.75 6.56
N SER A 241 22.05 5.91 7.31
CA SER A 241 21.62 5.41 8.61
C SER A 241 21.83 6.40 9.75
N ASP A 242 22.74 7.37 9.57
CA ASP A 242 23.10 8.30 10.63
C ASP A 242 22.39 9.65 10.45
N PHE A 243 21.62 10.04 11.46
CA PHE A 243 21.16 11.43 11.66
C PHE A 243 22.29 12.32 12.21
N ASN A 244 23.45 11.76 12.51
CA ASN A 244 24.63 12.50 12.91
C ASN A 244 25.54 12.68 11.71
N GLU A 245 25.46 13.85 11.08
CA GLU A 245 26.65 14.55 10.60
C GLU A 245 26.27 16.03 10.48
N ASP A 246 27.03 16.83 11.22
CA ASP A 246 27.02 18.30 11.29
C ASP A 246 27.14 18.98 9.91
#